data_AF-A0A3Q3FMX9-F1
#
_entry.id   AF-A0A3Q3FMX9-F1
#
_cell.length_a   1.000
_cell.length_b   1.000
_cell.length_c   1.000
_cell.angle_alpha   90.00
_cell.angle_beta   90.00
_cell.angle_gamma   90.00
#
_symmetry.space_group_name_H-M   'P 1'
#
loop_
_entity.id
_entity.type
_entity.pdbx_description
1 polymer ?
#
loop_
_entity_poly.entity_id
_entity_poly.type
_entity_poly.pdbx_seq_one_letter_code
_entity_poly.pdbx_strand_id
1 'polypeptide(L)'
;MARKDYAAEKDKCKRFLQEFYSEDDNGKKAFKYGAQLVALAHREQVSICVDLDDVAEEDPDLVESVCENAKRYTGLFADAIHELLPEYKERDIVAKDSLDVYIEHRLMMEQRGRDPADTRDARNQYPPELMRRL
;
A
#
# COMPACT_ATOMS: atom_id res chain seq x y z
N MET A 1 16.11 9.83 -23.07
CA MET A 1 15.29 10.24 -21.91
C MET A 1 16.17 10.24 -20.68
N ALA A 2 16.14 11.32 -19.89
CA ALA A 2 16.90 11.40 -18.64
C ALA A 2 16.45 10.31 -17.66
N ARG A 3 17.38 9.78 -16.88
CA ARG A 3 17.08 8.75 -15.87
C ARG A 3 16.25 9.39 -14.75
N LYS A 4 14.94 9.10 -14.72
CA LYS A 4 14.05 9.56 -13.64
C LYS A 4 14.52 8.98 -12.29
N ASP A 5 14.53 9.82 -11.26
CA ASP A 5 14.81 9.39 -9.89
C ASP A 5 13.54 8.80 -9.27
N TYR A 6 13.49 7.48 -9.21
CA TYR A 6 12.31 6.77 -8.74
C TYR A 6 12.07 6.90 -7.23
N ALA A 7 13.06 7.36 -6.45
CA ALA A 7 12.83 7.72 -5.05
C ALA A 7 11.97 8.99 -4.97
N ALA A 8 12.35 10.02 -5.71
CA ALA A 8 11.59 11.26 -5.80
C ALA A 8 10.18 11.03 -6.39
N GLU A 9 10.05 10.17 -7.40
CA GLU A 9 8.74 9.83 -7.98
C GLU A 9 7.84 9.07 -6.99
N LYS A 10 8.40 8.21 -6.14
CA LYS A 10 7.64 7.56 -5.06
C LYS A 10 7.13 8.59 -4.06
N ASP A 11 7.95 9.58 -3.70
CA ASP A 11 7.55 10.64 -2.76
C ASP A 11 6.44 11.54 -3.35
N LYS A 12 6.43 11.77 -4.67
CA LYS A 12 5.29 12.40 -5.35
C LYS A 12 4.02 11.57 -5.24
N CYS A 13 4.11 10.26 -5.49
CA CYS A 13 2.96 9.35 -5.35
C CYS A 13 2.39 9.39 -3.93
N LYS A 14 3.26 9.38 -2.90
CA LYS A 14 2.83 9.52 -1.50
C LYS A 14 2.11 10.83 -1.25
N ARG A 15 2.71 11.94 -1.70
CA ARG A 15 2.14 13.28 -1.51
C ARG A 15 0.76 13.38 -2.11
N PHE A 16 0.61 12.92 -3.35
CA PHE A 16 -0.69 12.85 -4.03
C PHE A 16 -1.74 12.09 -3.19
N LEU A 17 -1.39 10.91 -2.67
CA LEU A 17 -2.30 10.09 -1.86
C LEU A 17 -2.75 10.77 -0.55
N GLN A 18 -1.89 11.62 0.03
CA GLN A 18 -2.14 12.31 1.30
C GLN A 18 -2.83 13.67 1.12
N GLU A 19 -2.46 14.42 0.09
CA GLU A 19 -2.82 15.83 -0.07
C GLU A 19 -4.02 16.03 -1.00
N PHE A 20 -4.32 15.10 -1.92
CA PHE A 20 -5.43 15.26 -2.85
C PHE A 20 -6.78 15.37 -2.12
N TYR A 21 -7.48 16.46 -2.38
CA TYR A 21 -8.85 16.69 -1.94
C TYR A 21 -9.70 17.20 -3.10
N SER A 22 -10.96 16.78 -3.09
CA SER A 22 -12.01 17.36 -3.94
C SER A 22 -12.90 18.26 -3.08
N GLU A 23 -13.50 19.28 -3.67
CA GLU A 23 -14.55 20.06 -2.99
C GLU A 23 -15.88 19.34 -3.17
N ASP A 24 -16.51 18.97 -2.05
CA ASP A 24 -17.88 18.45 -2.05
C ASP A 24 -18.89 19.57 -2.36
N ASP A 25 -20.14 19.22 -2.69
CA ASP A 25 -21.22 20.18 -3.03
C ASP A 25 -21.46 21.24 -1.94
N ASN A 26 -21.02 20.95 -0.72
CA ASN A 26 -21.10 21.83 0.46
C ASN A 26 -19.83 22.68 0.70
N GLY A 27 -18.86 22.68 -0.23
CA GLY A 27 -17.58 23.40 -0.11
C GLY A 27 -16.64 22.82 0.96
N LYS A 28 -16.85 21.56 1.36
CA LYS A 28 -15.97 20.87 2.31
C LYS A 28 -14.89 20.10 1.55
N LYS A 29 -13.67 20.11 2.10
CA LYS A 29 -12.56 19.30 1.57
C LYS A 29 -12.85 17.82 1.82
N ALA A 30 -12.99 17.05 0.75
CA ALA A 30 -13.17 15.61 0.76
C ALA A 30 -11.88 14.92 0.26
N PHE A 31 -11.18 14.26 1.18
CA PHE A 31 -9.96 13.49 0.88
C PHE A 31 -10.32 12.11 0.32
N LYS A 32 -10.59 12.03 -0.98
CA LYS A 32 -11.01 10.82 -1.70
C LYS A 32 -10.05 9.64 -1.45
N TYR A 33 -8.75 9.85 -1.58
CA TYR A 33 -7.73 8.81 -1.40
C TYR A 33 -7.43 8.53 0.07
N GLY A 34 -7.44 9.55 0.92
CA GLY A 34 -7.31 9.38 2.37
C GLY A 34 -8.38 8.45 2.94
N ALA A 35 -9.64 8.61 2.54
CA ALA A 35 -10.72 7.71 2.96
C ALA A 35 -10.51 6.26 2.50
N GLN A 36 -10.02 6.05 1.27
CA GLN A 36 -9.69 4.72 0.77
C GLN A 36 -8.49 4.11 1.50
N LEU A 37 -7.47 4.89 1.88
CA LEU A 37 -6.35 4.42 2.69
C LEU A 37 -6.79 3.93 4.07
N VAL A 38 -7.73 4.62 4.72
CA VAL A 38 -8.33 4.16 5.98
C VAL A 38 -9.07 2.83 5.77
N ALA A 39 -9.90 2.74 4.74
CA ALA A 39 -10.64 1.50 4.43
C ALA A 39 -9.71 0.32 4.10
N LEU A 40 -8.61 0.57 3.39
CA LEU A 40 -7.54 -0.42 3.14
C LEU A 40 -6.85 -0.83 4.45
N ALA A 41 -6.48 0.14 5.29
CA ALA A 41 -5.82 -0.10 6.57
C ALA A 41 -6.71 -0.91 7.52
N HIS A 42 -8.03 -0.79 7.44
CA HIS A 42 -8.98 -1.59 8.24
C HIS A 42 -9.42 -2.89 7.57
N ARG A 43 -8.86 -3.23 6.40
CA ARG A 43 -9.24 -4.38 5.57
C ARG A 43 -10.74 -4.42 5.21
N GLU A 44 -11.36 -3.25 5.10
CA GLU A 44 -12.72 -3.09 4.57
C GLU A 44 -12.70 -2.96 3.04
N GLN A 45 -11.57 -2.49 2.51
CA GLN A 45 -11.26 -2.41 1.09
C GLN A 45 -10.01 -3.26 0.79
N VAL A 46 -9.97 -3.88 -0.40
CA VAL A 46 -8.87 -4.76 -0.83
C VAL A 46 -8.10 -4.24 -2.05
N SER A 47 -8.63 -3.21 -2.72
CA SER A 47 -8.04 -2.61 -3.91
C SER A 47 -8.39 -1.12 -3.96
N ILE A 48 -7.45 -0.27 -4.36
CA ILE A 48 -7.64 1.16 -4.57
C ILE A 48 -7.53 1.48 -6.06
N CYS A 49 -8.45 2.29 -6.56
CA CYS A 49 -8.40 2.82 -7.91
C CYS A 49 -7.91 4.27 -7.85
N VAL A 50 -6.78 4.54 -8.49
CA VAL A 50 -6.23 5.89 -8.67
C VAL A 50 -6.66 6.39 -10.03
N ASP A 51 -7.38 7.51 -10.04
CA ASP A 51 -7.84 8.17 -11.25
C ASP A 51 -6.71 9.00 -11.86
N LEU A 52 -6.53 8.89 -13.17
CA LEU A 52 -5.49 9.66 -13.86
C LEU A 52 -5.88 11.13 -13.97
N ASP A 53 -7.18 11.45 -14.00
CA ASP A 53 -7.65 12.83 -14.03
C ASP A 53 -7.28 13.54 -12.72
N ASP A 54 -7.47 12.86 -11.57
CA ASP A 54 -7.07 13.38 -10.26
C ASP A 54 -5.55 13.59 -10.17
N VAL A 55 -4.76 12.63 -10.69
CA VAL A 55 -3.29 12.75 -10.72
C VAL A 55 -2.86 13.91 -11.62
N ALA A 56 -3.53 14.11 -12.75
CA ALA A 56 -3.25 15.19 -13.69
C ALA A 56 -3.56 16.57 -13.08
N GLU A 57 -4.60 16.66 -12.25
CA GLU A 57 -4.98 17.90 -11.57
C GLU A 57 -3.89 18.36 -10.59
N GLU A 58 -3.30 17.43 -9.84
CA GLU A 58 -2.24 17.75 -8.87
C GLU A 58 -0.84 17.84 -9.49
N ASP A 59 -0.47 16.89 -10.34
CA ASP A 59 0.87 16.80 -10.95
C ASP A 59 0.76 16.29 -12.41
N PRO A 60 0.66 17.21 -13.38
CA PRO A 60 0.63 16.88 -14.81
C PRO A 60 1.87 16.10 -15.29
N ASP A 61 3.04 16.32 -14.69
CA ASP A 61 4.27 15.61 -15.06
C ASP A 61 4.23 14.17 -14.54
N LEU A 62 3.62 13.95 -13.37
CA LEU A 62 3.44 12.61 -12.81
C LEU A 62 2.48 11.78 -13.67
N VAL A 63 1.34 12.33 -14.12
CA VAL A 63 0.40 11.58 -14.97
C VAL A 63 1.02 11.20 -16.31
N GLU A 64 1.81 12.08 -16.93
CA GLU A 64 2.53 11.77 -18.17
C GLU A 64 3.51 10.60 -17.92
N SER A 65 4.24 10.66 -16.81
CA SER A 65 5.17 9.61 -16.41
C SER A 65 4.51 8.26 -16.14
N VAL A 66 3.33 8.28 -15.51
CA VAL A 66 2.49 7.10 -15.29
C VAL A 66 2.04 6.52 -16.63
N CYS A 67 1.59 7.37 -17.56
CA CYS A 67 1.19 6.94 -18.91
C CYS A 67 2.36 6.33 -19.70
N GLU A 68 3.57 6.88 -19.57
CA GLU A 68 4.77 6.34 -20.22
C GLU A 68 5.17 4.95 -19.69
N ASN A 69 4.97 4.67 -18.40
CA ASN A 69 5.38 3.41 -17.78
C ASN A 69 4.46 2.94 -16.65
N ALA A 70 3.22 2.61 -16.99
CA ALA A 70 2.20 2.21 -16.02
C ALA A 70 2.68 1.09 -15.08
N LYS A 71 3.33 0.05 -15.61
CA LYS A 71 3.81 -1.10 -14.80
C LYS A 71 4.73 -0.68 -13.67
N ARG A 72 5.64 0.26 -13.91
CA ARG A 72 6.56 0.73 -12.88
C ARG A 72 5.83 1.61 -11.86
N TYR A 73 4.99 2.52 -12.32
CA TYR A 73 4.26 3.42 -11.43
C TYR A 73 3.22 2.68 -10.57
N THR A 74 2.60 1.60 -11.07
CA THR A 74 1.79 0.70 -10.23
C THR A 74 2.61 0.15 -9.06
N GLY A 75 3.86 -0.22 -9.29
CA GLY A 75 4.77 -0.65 -8.23
C GLY A 75 5.11 0.48 -7.24
N LEU A 76 5.38 1.69 -7.74
CA LEU A 76 5.67 2.85 -6.89
C LEU A 76 4.47 3.24 -6.02
N PHE A 77 3.27 3.27 -6.60
CA PHE A 77 2.04 3.52 -5.85
C PHE A 77 1.80 2.42 -4.81
N ALA A 78 2.00 1.14 -5.16
CA ALA A 78 1.86 0.05 -4.19
C ALA A 78 2.84 0.17 -3.02
N ASP A 79 4.11 0.48 -3.30
CA ASP A 79 5.13 0.70 -2.27
C ASP A 79 4.81 1.94 -1.42
N ALA A 80 4.34 3.03 -2.04
CA ALA A 80 3.90 4.24 -1.35
C ALA A 80 2.71 3.98 -0.42
N ILE A 81 1.69 3.27 -0.90
CA ILE A 81 0.52 2.88 -0.10
C ILE A 81 0.96 2.02 1.08
N HIS A 82 1.79 1.01 0.85
CA HIS A 82 2.26 0.11 1.91
C HIS A 82 3.00 0.87 3.04
N GLU A 83 3.82 1.86 2.69
CA GLU A 83 4.49 2.71 3.67
C GLU A 83 3.52 3.64 4.41
N LEU A 84 2.39 4.03 3.81
CA LEU A 84 1.37 4.89 4.41
C LEU A 84 0.37 4.13 5.30
N LEU A 85 0.02 2.88 4.98
CA LEU A 85 -1.02 2.12 5.69
C LEU A 85 -0.91 2.15 7.24
N PRO A 86 0.28 2.06 7.86
CA PRO A 86 0.40 2.13 9.32
C PRO A 86 -0.10 3.45 9.92
N GLU A 87 0.04 4.57 9.20
CA GLU A 87 -0.36 5.91 9.66
C GLU A 87 -1.90 6.08 9.65
N TYR A 88 -2.60 5.34 8.79
CA TYR A 88 -4.06 5.39 8.62
C TYR A 88 -4.80 4.33 9.43
N LYS A 89 -4.09 3.56 10.27
CA LYS A 89 -4.69 2.54 11.13
C LYS A 89 -5.29 3.18 12.40
N GLU A 90 -6.53 3.63 12.31
CA GLU A 90 -7.25 4.23 13.45
C GLU A 90 -7.67 3.23 14.55
N ARG A 91 -7.81 1.95 14.22
CA ARG A 91 -8.24 0.89 15.15
C ARG A 91 -7.55 -0.43 14.87
N ASP A 92 -7.50 -1.30 15.87
CA ASP A 92 -7.02 -2.66 15.68
C ASP A 92 -7.98 -3.47 14.80
N ILE A 93 -7.39 -4.12 13.80
CA ILE A 93 -8.10 -4.93 12.83
C ILE A 93 -8.44 -6.24 13.53
N VAL A 94 -9.73 -6.49 13.74
CA VAL A 94 -10.21 -7.84 14.11
C VAL A 94 -9.95 -8.73 12.89
N ALA A 95 -9.16 -9.80 13.05
CA ALA A 95 -8.83 -10.71 11.97
C ALA A 95 -10.10 -11.19 11.23
N LYS A 96 -10.30 -10.71 10.00
CA LYS A 96 -11.48 -11.02 9.18
C LYS A 96 -11.18 -12.00 8.03
N ASP A 97 -9.93 -12.08 7.56
CA ASP A 97 -9.56 -12.97 6.45
C ASP A 97 -8.98 -14.30 6.97
N SER A 98 -9.44 -15.39 6.36
CA SER A 98 -8.89 -16.74 6.53
C SER A 98 -7.37 -16.83 6.34
N LEU A 99 -6.80 -15.99 5.46
CA LEU A 99 -5.36 -15.89 5.23
C LEU A 99 -4.62 -15.23 6.39
N ASP A 100 -5.23 -14.23 7.03
CA ASP A 100 -4.65 -13.57 8.20
C ASP A 100 -4.63 -14.51 9.41
N VAL A 101 -5.74 -15.23 9.62
CA VAL A 101 -5.82 -16.28 10.64
C VAL A 101 -4.78 -17.37 10.39
N TYR A 102 -4.55 -17.74 9.12
CA TYR A 102 -3.51 -18.70 8.76
C TYR A 102 -2.10 -18.18 9.03
N ILE A 103 -1.80 -16.92 8.71
CA ILE A 103 -0.50 -16.28 9.00
C ILE A 103 -0.28 -16.21 10.52
N GLU A 104 -1.30 -15.80 11.27
CA GLU A 104 -1.24 -15.68 12.73
C GLU A 104 -1.04 -17.05 13.40
N HIS A 105 -1.82 -18.07 13.02
CA HIS A 105 -1.64 -19.44 13.48
C HIS A 105 -0.22 -19.96 13.16
N ARG A 106 0.33 -19.62 12.00
CA ARG A 106 1.65 -20.08 11.56
C ARG A 106 2.79 -19.38 12.32
N LEU A 107 2.68 -18.08 12.57
CA LEU A 107 3.63 -17.33 13.42
C LEU A 107 3.60 -17.84 14.86
N MET A 108 2.41 -18.16 15.40
CA MET A 108 2.26 -18.78 16.71
C MET A 108 2.89 -20.18 16.77
N MET A 109 2.85 -20.96 15.68
CA MET A 109 3.54 -22.25 15.60
C MET A 109 5.06 -22.11 15.45
N GLU A 110 5.55 -21.10 14.73
CA GLU A 110 6.99 -20.79 14.65
C GLU A 110 7.58 -20.38 16.01
N GLN A 111 6.82 -19.68 16.86
CA GLN A 111 7.24 -19.35 18.22
C GLN A 111 7.25 -20.58 19.15
N ARG A 112 6.40 -21.58 18.91
CA ARG A 112 6.28 -22.79 19.74
C ARG A 112 7.22 -23.93 19.33
N GLY A 113 7.75 -23.93 18.10
CA GLY A 113 8.62 -24.99 17.56
C GLY A 113 10.12 -24.66 17.55
N ARG A 114 10.62 -23.91 18.55
CA ARG A 114 12.01 -23.43 18.58
C ARG A 114 12.94 -24.44 19.25
N ASP A 115 13.32 -25.47 18.51
CA ASP A 115 14.53 -26.24 18.83
C ASP A 115 15.74 -25.52 18.18
N PRO A 116 16.75 -25.08 18.94
CA PRO A 116 17.87 -24.30 18.41
C PRO A 116 18.80 -25.10 17.46
N ALA A 117 18.51 -26.38 17.24
CA ALA A 117 19.32 -27.29 16.42
C ALA A 117 18.82 -27.49 14.98
N ASP A 118 17.62 -26.99 14.62
CA ASP A 118 17.01 -27.29 13.32
C ASP A 118 17.32 -26.20 12.28
N THR A 119 18.28 -26.47 11.40
CA THR A 119 18.63 -25.60 10.26
C THR A 119 17.52 -25.64 9.21
N ARG A 120 16.82 -24.52 8.99
CA ARG A 120 15.75 -24.41 7.99
C ARG A 120 16.24 -24.70 6.57
N ASP A 121 15.42 -25.43 5.81
CA ASP A 121 15.54 -25.57 4.36
C ASP A 121 15.24 -24.22 3.67
N ALA A 122 16.15 -23.75 2.82
CA ALA A 122 16.05 -22.47 2.09
C ALA A 122 14.81 -22.38 1.18
N ARG A 123 14.19 -23.52 0.85
CA ARG A 123 12.93 -23.60 0.09
C ARG A 123 11.69 -23.22 0.89
N ASN A 124 11.81 -23.10 2.21
CA ASN A 124 10.74 -22.67 3.11
C ASN A 124 10.79 -21.15 3.39
N GLN A 125 11.62 -20.41 2.66
CA GLN A 125 11.77 -18.97 2.79
C GLN A 125 10.59 -18.27 2.09
N TYR A 126 9.80 -17.53 2.87
CA TYR A 126 8.53 -16.96 2.43
C TYR A 126 8.72 -15.99 1.24
N PRO A 127 7.86 -16.07 0.22
CA PRO A 127 7.79 -15.06 -0.82
C PRO A 127 7.54 -13.66 -0.21
N PRO A 128 8.32 -12.63 -0.59
CA PRO A 128 8.18 -11.28 -0.05
C PRO A 128 6.80 -10.67 -0.33
N GLU A 129 6.08 -11.15 -1.35
CA GLU A 129 4.72 -10.71 -1.67
C GLU A 129 3.69 -11.07 -0.57
N LEU A 130 3.94 -12.11 0.22
CA LEU A 130 3.08 -12.45 1.37
C LEU A 130 3.35 -11.55 2.58
N MET A 131 4.60 -11.13 2.76
CA MET A 131 5.00 -10.21 3.85
C MET A 131 4.50 -8.78 3.60
N ARG A 132 4.25 -8.40 2.34
CA ARG A 132 3.66 -7.10 1.98
C ARG A 132 2.20 -6.92 2.41
N ARG A 133 1.55 -7.97 2.91
CA ARG A 133 0.16 -7.94 3.43
C ARG A 133 0.07 -7.73 4.96
N LEU A 134 1.21 -7.79 5.66
CA LEU A 134 1.34 -7.38 7.06
C LEU A 134 1.51 -5.86 7.13
#